data_AF-A0A522W160-F1
#
_entry.id   AF-A0A522W160-F1
#
_cell.length_a   1.000
_cell.length_b   1.000
_cell.length_c   1.000
_cell.angle_alpha   90.00
_cell.angle_beta   90.00
_cell.angle_gamma   90.00
#
_symmetry.space_group_name_H-M   'P 1'
#
loop_
_entity.id
_entity.type
_entity.pdbx_description
1 polymer ?
#
loop_
_entity_poly.entity_id
_entity_poly.type
_entity_poly.pdbx_seq_one_letter_code
_entity_poly.pdbx_strand_id
1 'polypeptide(L)'
;MYNLNTVMLAGRLGADAEIKTLPGGKGKVASFSLAVDRSYKDSTGKWHNETDWFRVVTFQPTLIDKVLAKQGTKGRLVFVQGALRQRNWNDKDTGEVRSSVEIEVDNTGGITAVVEDKA
;
A
#
# COMPACT_ATOMS: atom_id res chain seq x y z
N MET A 1 -16.44 -12.19 19.46
CA MET A 1 -15.59 -11.01 19.76
C MET A 1 -15.34 -10.32 18.41
N TYR A 2 -15.75 -9.05 18.25
CA TYR A 2 -15.65 -8.34 16.97
C TYR A 2 -14.38 -7.49 16.96
N ASN A 3 -13.34 -7.97 16.29
CA ASN A 3 -12.15 -7.17 15.99
C ASN A 3 -12.28 -6.71 14.54
N LEU A 4 -12.43 -5.40 14.32
CA LEU A 4 -12.48 -4.79 13.00
C LEU A 4 -11.22 -3.97 12.76
N ASN A 5 -10.47 -4.33 11.73
CA ASN A 5 -9.38 -3.53 11.20
C ASN A 5 -9.52 -3.59 9.68
N THR A 6 -9.96 -2.49 9.10
CA THR A 6 -10.13 -2.35 7.66
C THR A 6 -9.65 -0.97 7.25
N VAL A 7 -8.93 -0.92 6.14
CA VAL A 7 -8.43 0.30 5.49
C VAL A 7 -8.87 0.24 4.05
N MET A 8 -9.48 1.31 3.56
CA MET A 8 -9.83 1.49 2.15
C MET A 8 -9.23 2.80 1.65
N LEU A 9 -8.40 2.73 0.62
CA LEU A 9 -7.73 3.90 0.04
C LEU A 9 -7.81 3.87 -1.49
N ALA A 10 -7.81 5.05 -2.08
CA ALA A 10 -7.58 5.27 -3.50
C ALA A 10 -6.37 6.20 -3.65
N GLY A 11 -5.40 5.82 -4.45
CA GLY A 11 -4.18 6.62 -4.60
C GLY A 11 -3.30 6.15 -5.74
N ARG A 12 -2.22 6.89 -5.99
CA ARG A 12 -1.29 6.58 -7.08
C ARG A 12 -0.02 5.93 -6.55
N LEU A 13 0.49 4.94 -7.28
CA LEU A 13 1.78 4.33 -6.98
C LEU A 13 2.89 5.39 -7.06
N GLY A 14 3.69 5.56 -6.01
CA GLY A 14 4.84 6.47 -6.02
C GLY A 14 6.01 5.98 -6.86
N ALA A 15 6.12 4.66 -6.99
CA ALA A 15 7.10 3.93 -7.78
C ALA A 15 6.49 2.62 -8.28
N ASP A 16 7.18 1.93 -9.19
CA ASP A 16 6.80 0.58 -9.60
C ASP A 16 6.75 -0.36 -8.38
N ALA A 17 5.82 -1.31 -8.40
CA ALA A 17 5.68 -2.28 -7.33
C ALA A 17 6.92 -3.18 -7.25
N GLU A 18 7.54 -3.24 -6.08
CA GLU A 18 8.69 -4.09 -5.83
C GLU A 18 8.21 -5.51 -5.50
N ILE A 19 8.51 -6.48 -6.35
CA ILE A 19 8.15 -7.90 -6.17
C ILE A 19 9.41 -8.70 -5.83
N LYS A 20 9.39 -9.40 -4.69
CA LYS A 20 10.50 -10.25 -4.21
C LYS A 20 10.02 -11.68 -4.03
N THR A 21 10.80 -12.63 -4.53
CA THR A 21 10.64 -14.05 -4.20
C THR A 21 11.26 -14.32 -2.83
N LEU A 22 10.50 -14.95 -1.94
CA LEU A 22 10.97 -15.28 -0.60
C LEU A 22 11.78 -16.58 -0.61
N PRO A 23 12.85 -16.69 0.20
CA PRO A 23 13.64 -17.92 0.31
C PRO A 23 12.82 -19.12 0.79
N GLY A 24 13.27 -20.32 0.43
CA GLY A 24 12.71 -21.58 0.95
C GLY A 24 11.29 -21.89 0.48
N GLY A 25 10.89 -21.40 -0.71
CA GLY A 25 9.58 -21.72 -1.29
C GLY A 25 8.40 -21.00 -0.64
N LYS A 26 8.64 -19.97 0.19
CA LYS A 26 7.61 -19.21 0.92
C LYS A 26 6.79 -18.26 0.05
N GLY A 27 6.81 -18.41 -1.27
CA GLY A 27 6.07 -17.58 -2.22
C GLY A 27 6.77 -16.25 -2.54
N LYS A 28 5.96 -15.23 -2.84
CA LYS A 28 6.42 -13.88 -3.19
C LYS A 28 5.81 -12.85 -2.25
N VAL A 29 6.49 -11.72 -2.11
CA VAL A 29 5.95 -10.51 -1.48
C VAL A 29 6.02 -9.38 -2.49
N ALA A 30 4.98 -8.54 -2.53
CA ALA A 30 5.02 -7.28 -3.25
C ALA A 30 4.80 -6.11 -2.32
N SER A 31 5.47 -4.99 -2.59
CA SER A 31 5.27 -3.75 -1.85
C SER A 31 5.39 -2.52 -2.73
N PHE A 32 4.66 -1.46 -2.40
CA PHE A 32 4.72 -0.18 -3.09
C PHE A 32 4.34 0.97 -2.15
N SER A 33 4.75 2.19 -2.51
CA SER A 33 4.25 3.41 -1.89
C SER A 33 2.99 3.89 -2.60
N LEU A 34 2.02 4.35 -1.83
CA LEU A 34 0.74 4.89 -2.30
C LEU A 34 0.62 6.34 -1.85
N ALA A 35 0.53 7.24 -2.82
CA ALA A 35 0.21 8.65 -2.61
C ALA A 35 -1.32 8.82 -2.60
N VAL A 36 -1.87 9.32 -1.50
CA VAL A 36 -3.29 9.64 -1.35
C VAL A 36 -3.41 11.14 -1.13
N ASP A 37 -4.03 11.83 -2.07
CA ASP A 37 -4.20 13.28 -2.00
C ASP A 37 -5.42 13.63 -1.14
N ARG A 38 -5.25 14.61 -0.26
CA ARG A 38 -6.32 15.21 0.53
C ARG A 38 -6.40 16.71 0.26
N SER A 39 -7.61 17.20 0.01
CA SER A 39 -7.90 18.62 -0.06
C SER A 39 -8.74 19.02 1.15
N TYR A 40 -8.28 20.00 1.92
CA TYR A 40 -9.02 20.53 3.06
C TYR A 40 -8.96 22.05 3.07
N LYS A 41 -9.90 22.65 3.80
CA LYS A 41 -9.99 24.10 3.98
C LYS A 41 -9.51 24.44 5.38
N ASP A 42 -8.63 25.42 5.51
CA ASP A 42 -8.20 25.90 6.83
C ASP A 42 -9.25 26.84 7.47
N SER A 43 -8.97 27.29 8.69
CA SER A 43 -9.83 28.23 9.42
C SER A 43 -9.99 29.59 8.76
N THR A 44 -9.08 29.97 7.85
CA THR A 44 -9.13 31.22 7.07
C THR A 44 -9.95 31.09 5.80
N GLY A 45 -10.36 29.86 5.46
CA GLY A 45 -11.10 29.56 4.26
C GLY A 45 -10.22 29.29 3.04
N LYS A 46 -8.92 29.11 3.20
CA LYS A 46 -8.01 28.76 2.10
C LYS A 46 -7.96 27.25 1.89
N TRP A 47 -7.97 26.83 0.63
CA TRP A 47 -7.76 25.43 0.26
C TRP A 47 -6.27 25.05 0.37
N HIS A 48 -6.02 23.89 0.96
CA HIS A 48 -4.73 23.23 1.04
C HIS A 48 -4.84 21.84 0.42
N ASN A 49 -3.80 21.46 -0.33
CA ASN A 49 -3.65 20.12 -0.87
C ASN A 49 -2.43 19.50 -0.21
N GLU A 50 -2.61 18.32 0.37
CA GLU A 50 -1.55 17.53 0.98
C GLU A 50 -1.60 16.10 0.45
N THR A 51 -0.46 15.44 0.44
CA THR A 51 -0.36 14.04 0.01
C THR A 51 0.12 13.20 1.18
N ASP A 52 -0.73 12.27 1.62
CA ASP A 52 -0.38 11.25 2.60
C ASP A 52 0.26 10.07 1.88
N TRP A 53 1.32 9.53 2.47
CA TRP A 53 2.10 8.42 1.88
C TRP A 53 1.95 7.16 2.72
N PHE A 54 1.49 6.09 2.09
CA PHE A 54 1.30 4.80 2.73
C PHE A 54 2.17 3.72 2.08
N ARG A 55 2.68 2.80 2.88
CA ARG A 55 3.30 1.58 2.39
C ARG A 55 2.24 0.48 2.32
N VAL A 56 2.06 -0.10 1.13
CA VAL A 56 1.17 -1.24 0.91
C VAL A 56 2.01 -2.49 0.70
N VAL A 57 1.62 -3.59 1.35
CA VAL A 57 2.29 -4.90 1.26
C VAL A 57 1.25 -5.97 0.98
N THR A 58 1.58 -6.93 0.13
CA THR A 58 0.78 -8.14 -0.03
C THR A 58 1.67 -9.36 -0.27
N PHE A 59 1.26 -10.48 0.31
CA PHE A 59 1.86 -11.80 0.07
C PHE A 59 1.00 -12.64 -0.87
N GLN A 60 -0.13 -12.10 -1.36
CA GLN A 60 -1.11 -12.86 -2.10
C GLN A 60 -0.66 -13.10 -3.55
N PRO A 61 -0.37 -14.35 -3.95
CA PRO A 61 0.17 -14.62 -5.29
C PRO A 61 -0.74 -14.10 -6.40
N THR A 62 -2.05 -14.22 -6.23
CA THR A 62 -3.04 -13.72 -7.20
C THR A 62 -2.95 -12.21 -7.42
N LEU A 63 -2.83 -11.41 -6.35
CA LEU A 63 -2.70 -9.96 -6.47
C LEU A 63 -1.35 -9.58 -7.09
N ILE A 64 -0.29 -10.28 -6.68
CA ILE A 64 1.06 -10.08 -7.21
C ILE A 64 1.09 -10.36 -8.71
N ASP A 65 0.68 -11.56 -9.13
CA ASP A 65 0.88 -12.03 -10.51
C ASP A 65 -0.17 -11.46 -11.50
N LYS A 66 -1.41 -11.20 -11.06
CA LYS A 66 -2.47 -10.71 -11.95
C LYS A 66 -2.58 -9.19 -12.00
N VAL A 67 -2.24 -8.49 -10.93
CA VAL A 67 -2.40 -7.03 -10.83
C VAL A 67 -1.05 -6.35 -10.81
N LEU A 68 -0.24 -6.57 -9.78
CA LEU A 68 0.97 -5.78 -9.56
C LEU A 68 2.05 -6.02 -10.62
N ALA A 69 2.27 -7.27 -11.04
CA ALA A 69 3.24 -7.59 -12.07
C ALA A 69 2.90 -7.00 -13.46
N LYS A 70 1.62 -6.68 -13.70
CA LYS A 70 1.13 -6.18 -15.01
C LYS A 70 0.82 -4.70 -15.01
N GLN A 71 0.35 -4.18 -13.87
CA GLN A 71 -0.25 -2.86 -13.76
C GLN A 71 0.33 -2.05 -12.59
N GLY A 72 1.18 -2.64 -11.75
CA GLY A 72 1.85 -1.99 -10.63
C GLY A 72 2.99 -1.08 -11.07
N THR A 73 2.71 -0.11 -11.94
CA THR A 73 3.67 0.87 -12.43
C THR A 73 3.49 2.20 -11.72
N LYS A 74 4.55 3.00 -11.61
CA LYS A 74 4.54 4.36 -11.08
C LYS A 74 3.41 5.19 -11.70
N GLY A 75 2.74 5.97 -10.86
CA GLY A 75 1.64 6.86 -11.24
C GLY A 75 0.30 6.14 -11.44
N ARG A 76 0.26 4.80 -11.47
CA ARG A 76 -0.99 4.05 -11.61
C ARG A 76 -1.92 4.34 -10.44
N LEU A 77 -3.15 4.74 -10.75
CA LEU A 77 -4.23 4.85 -9.77
C LEU A 77 -4.71 3.45 -9.39
N VAL A 78 -4.76 3.16 -8.09
CA VAL A 78 -5.24 1.90 -7.54
C VAL A 78 -6.20 2.14 -6.39
N PHE A 79 -7.16 1.22 -6.25
CA PHE A 79 -7.93 1.05 -5.02
C PHE A 79 -7.30 -0.07 -4.18
N VAL A 80 -7.18 0.17 -2.89
CA VAL A 80 -6.59 -0.77 -1.92
C VAL A 80 -7.58 -0.97 -0.78
N GLN A 81 -7.92 -2.22 -0.51
CA GLN A 81 -8.60 -2.65 0.71
C GLN A 81 -7.67 -3.60 1.47
N GLY A 82 -7.41 -3.34 2.75
CA GLY A 82 -6.54 -4.15 3.59
C GLY A 82 -6.71 -3.84 5.07
N ALA A 83 -5.67 -4.08 5.86
CA ALA A 83 -5.65 -3.80 7.29
C ALA A 83 -4.33 -3.13 7.71
N LEU A 84 -4.36 -2.32 8.76
CA LEU A 84 -3.13 -1.79 9.35
C LEU A 84 -2.37 -2.91 10.07
N ARG A 85 -1.07 -3.03 9.80
CA ARG A 85 -0.16 -3.93 10.48
C ARG A 85 1.02 -3.15 11.03
N GLN A 86 1.25 -3.26 12.33
CA GLN A 86 2.47 -2.77 12.95
C GLN A 86 3.53 -3.86 12.87
N ARG A 87 4.67 -3.54 12.28
CA ARG A 87 5.84 -4.42 12.21
C ARG A 87 6.96 -3.84 13.03
N ASN A 88 7.52 -4.66 13.92
CA ASN A 88 8.69 -4.31 14.71
C ASN A 88 9.92 -5.01 14.16
N TRP A 89 11.06 -4.32 14.11
CA TRP A 89 12.35 -4.93 13.76
C TRP A 89 13.47 -4.29 14.57
N ASN A 90 14.56 -5.02 14.77
CA ASN A 90 15.78 -4.46 15.35
C ASN A 90 16.56 -3.77 14.23
N ASP A 91 16.85 -2.49 14.42
CA ASP A 91 17.73 -1.75 13.55
C ASP A 91 19.12 -2.39 13.59
N LYS A 92 19.70 -2.69 12.41
CA LYS A 92 20.96 -3.42 12.33
C LYS A 92 22.17 -2.57 12.73
N ASP A 93 22.05 -1.25 12.62
CA ASP A 93 23.14 -0.32 12.88
C ASP A 93 23.14 0.11 14.35
N THR A 94 21.95 0.40 14.91
CA THR A 94 21.81 0.90 16.29
C THR A 94 21.42 -0.17 17.31
N GLY A 95 20.86 -1.30 16.88
CA GLY A 95 20.30 -2.33 17.76
C GLY A 95 18.95 -1.96 18.39
N GLU A 96 18.40 -0.79 18.08
CA GLU A 96 17.12 -0.31 18.63
C GLU A 96 15.92 -1.05 18.02
N VAL A 97 14.89 -1.29 18.82
CA VAL A 97 13.60 -1.78 18.31
C VAL A 97 12.88 -0.62 17.62
N ARG A 98 12.69 -0.72 16.31
CA ARG A 98 11.89 0.20 15.50
C ARG A 98 10.56 -0.43 15.15
N SER A 99 9.55 0.42 14.94
CA SER A 99 8.25 -0.01 14.45
C SER A 99 7.78 0.82 13.27
N SER A 100 7.04 0.19 12.36
CA SER A 100 6.36 0.85 11.25
C SER A 100 4.95 0.32 11.12
N VAL A 101 4.02 1.18 10.74
CA VAL A 101 2.68 0.76 10.35
C VAL A 101 2.61 0.70 8.83
N GLU A 102 2.13 -0.42 8.30
CA GLU A 102 1.90 -0.63 6.88
C GLU A 102 0.48 -1.14 6.63
N ILE A 103 0.02 -1.04 5.38
CA ILE A 103 -1.26 -1.59 4.94
C ILE A 103 -0.97 -2.96 4.35
N GLU A 104 -1.39 -4.01 5.04
CA GLU A 104 -1.29 -5.37 4.53
C GLU A 104 -2.59 -5.76 3.85
N VAL A 105 -2.48 -6.30 2.63
CA VAL A 105 -3.60 -6.84 1.86
C VAL A 105 -3.52 -8.36 1.88
N ASP A 106 -4.43 -8.98 2.63
CA ASP A 106 -4.59 -10.43 2.75
C ASP A 106 -5.77 -10.95 1.91
N ASN A 107 -6.37 -12.08 2.29
CA ASN A 107 -7.51 -12.69 1.59
C ASN A 107 -8.85 -11.98 1.84
N THR A 108 -8.91 -11.03 2.78
CA THR A 108 -10.10 -10.23 3.07
C THR A 108 -10.13 -8.89 2.35
N GLY A 109 -9.03 -8.54 1.67
CA GLY A 109 -8.85 -7.30 0.95
C GLY A 109 -8.56 -7.49 -0.55
N GLY A 110 -8.15 -6.40 -1.20
CA GLY A 110 -7.86 -6.42 -2.63
C GLY A 110 -7.06 -5.21 -3.09
N ILE A 111 -6.41 -5.36 -4.24
CA ILE A 111 -5.78 -4.27 -4.97
C ILE A 111 -6.35 -4.28 -6.38
N THR A 112 -6.94 -3.17 -6.79
CA THR A 112 -7.54 -3.02 -8.11
C THR A 112 -6.92 -1.83 -8.82
N ALA A 113 -6.27 -2.07 -9.96
CA ALA A 113 -5.80 -0.99 -10.80
C ALA A 113 -6.98 -0.39 -11.57
N VAL A 114 -7.08 0.94 -11.53
CA VAL A 114 -8.08 1.66 -12.33
C VAL A 114 -7.62 1.61 -13.79
N VAL A 115 -8.53 1.19 -14.66
CA VAL A 115 -8.37 1.34 -16.10
C VAL A 115 -8.95 2.71 -16.43
N GLU A 116 -8.09 3.68 -16.68
CA GLU A 116 -8.52 4.96 -17.23
C GLU A 116 -8.91 4.72 -18.69
N ASP A 117 -10.20 4.87 -19.02
CA ASP A 117 -10.63 4.92 -20.42
C ASP A 117 -9.90 6.10 -21.07
N LYS A 118 -9.08 5.80 -22.09
CA LYS A 118 -8.52 6.85 -22.93
C LYS A 118 -9.68 7.47 -23.71
N ALA A 119 -10.16 8.62 -23.23
CA ALA A 119 -10.97 9.53 -24.03
C ALA A 119 -10.16 10.07 -25.21
#